data_AF-A0A2W6PKG3-F1
#
_entry.id   AF-A0A2W6PKG3-F1
#
_cell.length_a   1.000
_cell.length_b   1.000
_cell.length_c   1.000
_cell.angle_alpha   90.00
_cell.angle_beta   90.00
_cell.angle_gamma   90.00
#
_symmetry.space_group_name_H-M   'P 1'
#
loop_
_entity.id
_entity.type
_entity.pdbx_description
1 polymer ?
#
loop_
_entity_poly.entity_id
_entity_poly.type
_entity_poly.pdbx_seq_one_letter_code
_entity_poly.pdbx_strand_id
1 'polypeptide(L)'
;YKYLANDMSQNGFNARFIQATILYIQLSGGSSILDKPNLLGAIYGYADIAVGSGLVGVHKNPLREQQIKTLAKTLKPDEFGMLPFIDEIMGVDWVIDYNEYQISGDEFGSIYKALRSDVVEGKIKDPRDVDSTYESRREFDYYMDGYSNGMINGYGTDTPNDWDEEQAQLFNDTLILTAKLAALTPPQGYPNAPYYFTPEKLEWYYKRHKLDAKLDPRIPAIYRYNFPEDLKEKIKAYAREHNIKE
;
A
#
# COMPACT_ATOMS: atom_id res chain seq x y z
N TYR A 1 -19.29 -5.97 -1.67
CA TYR A 1 -18.57 -4.71 -1.95
C TYR A 1 -18.86 -3.59 -0.96
N LYS A 2 -20.11 -3.35 -0.52
CA LYS A 2 -20.46 -2.23 0.40
C LYS A 2 -19.90 -2.34 1.84
N TYR A 3 -19.71 -3.55 2.37
CA TYR A 3 -19.15 -3.78 3.71
C TYR A 3 -17.62 -3.64 3.75
N LEU A 4 -16.91 -4.24 2.79
CA LEU A 4 -15.47 -4.04 2.60
C LEU A 4 -15.13 -2.55 2.40
N ALA A 5 -15.82 -1.84 1.50
CA ALA A 5 -15.55 -0.43 1.24
C ALA A 5 -15.80 0.51 2.45
N ASN A 6 -16.75 0.18 3.34
CA ASN A 6 -17.01 0.98 4.53
C ASN A 6 -15.93 0.78 5.60
N ASP A 7 -15.46 -0.44 5.84
CA ASP A 7 -14.38 -0.71 6.80
C ASP A 7 -12.99 -0.30 6.25
N MET A 8 -12.81 -0.36 4.93
CA MET A 8 -11.60 0.04 4.18
C MET A 8 -11.22 1.51 4.35
N SER A 9 -12.19 2.39 4.58
CA SER A 9 -11.94 3.84 4.72
C SER A 9 -11.73 4.29 6.17
N GLN A 10 -11.87 3.38 7.13
CA GLN A 10 -11.89 3.73 8.55
C GLN A 10 -10.62 3.39 9.33
N ASN A 11 -9.74 2.54 8.81
CA ASN A 11 -8.42 2.30 9.40
C ASN A 11 -7.32 3.04 8.60
N GLY A 12 -6.22 3.37 9.26
CA GLY A 12 -5.08 4.03 8.61
C GLY A 12 -3.94 3.09 8.23
N PHE A 13 -4.08 1.78 8.44
CA PHE A 13 -3.12 0.75 7.99
C PHE A 13 -3.25 0.46 6.48
N ASN A 14 -3.14 1.52 5.67
CA ASN A 14 -3.33 1.52 4.23
C ASN A 14 -2.46 0.47 3.50
N ALA A 15 -1.19 0.38 3.85
CA ALA A 15 -0.23 -0.54 3.26
C ALA A 15 -0.59 -1.99 3.54
N ARG A 16 -0.94 -2.29 4.79
CA ARG A 16 -1.33 -3.63 5.21
C ARG A 16 -2.63 -4.05 4.53
N PHE A 17 -3.55 -3.11 4.38
CA PHE A 17 -4.79 -3.32 3.65
C PHE A 17 -4.52 -3.69 2.18
N ILE A 18 -3.65 -2.95 1.49
CA ILE A 18 -3.29 -3.21 0.10
C ILE A 18 -2.63 -4.59 -0.04
N GLN A 19 -1.72 -4.95 0.86
CA GLN A 19 -1.07 -6.26 0.85
C GLN A 19 -2.05 -7.42 1.08
N ALA A 20 -2.95 -7.29 2.05
CA ALA A 20 -3.98 -8.29 2.27
C ALA A 20 -4.89 -8.44 1.03
N THR A 21 -5.19 -7.34 0.35
CA THR A 21 -5.96 -7.34 -0.91
C THR A 21 -5.21 -8.04 -2.04
N ILE A 22 -3.93 -7.75 -2.23
CA ILE A 22 -3.09 -8.42 -3.23
C ILE A 22 -2.99 -9.92 -2.93
N LEU A 23 -2.70 -10.29 -1.67
CA LEU A 23 -2.63 -11.70 -1.27
C LEU A 23 -3.96 -12.42 -1.53
N TYR A 24 -5.09 -11.78 -1.23
CA TYR A 24 -6.41 -12.31 -1.54
C TYR A 24 -6.57 -12.55 -3.05
N ILE A 25 -6.23 -11.57 -3.89
CA ILE A 25 -6.25 -11.70 -5.36
C ILE A 25 -5.37 -12.87 -5.83
N GLN A 26 -4.17 -13.02 -5.28
CA GLN A 26 -3.26 -14.12 -5.63
C GLN A 26 -3.88 -15.48 -5.32
N LEU A 27 -4.40 -15.65 -4.10
CA LEU A 27 -4.94 -16.92 -3.61
C LEU A 27 -6.30 -17.27 -4.22
N SER A 28 -7.10 -16.27 -4.61
CA SER A 28 -8.43 -16.48 -5.21
C SER A 28 -8.43 -16.57 -6.73
N GLY A 29 -7.25 -16.48 -7.36
CA GLY A 29 -7.15 -16.38 -8.81
C GLY A 29 -7.77 -15.10 -9.37
N GLY A 30 -7.88 -14.05 -8.55
CA GLY A 30 -8.51 -12.78 -8.88
C GLY A 30 -10.03 -12.77 -8.75
N SER A 31 -10.66 -13.89 -8.41
CA SER A 31 -12.10 -13.94 -8.15
C SER A 31 -12.45 -13.40 -6.76
N SER A 32 -13.66 -12.87 -6.66
CA SER A 32 -14.33 -12.44 -5.44
C SER A 32 -15.50 -13.37 -5.16
N ILE A 33 -15.89 -13.47 -3.89
CA ILE A 33 -17.01 -14.34 -3.45
C ILE A 33 -18.35 -14.01 -4.12
N LEU A 34 -18.47 -12.83 -4.73
CA LEU A 34 -19.68 -12.33 -5.40
C LEU A 34 -19.62 -12.44 -6.93
N ASP A 35 -18.57 -13.06 -7.48
CA ASP A 35 -18.30 -13.00 -8.90
C ASP A 35 -19.14 -13.95 -9.74
N LYS A 36 -19.45 -13.50 -10.96
CA LYS A 36 -19.91 -14.38 -12.03
C LYS A 36 -18.74 -15.24 -12.52
N PRO A 37 -19.01 -16.40 -13.16
CA PRO A 37 -17.95 -17.23 -13.76
C PRO A 37 -17.04 -16.40 -14.67
N ASN A 38 -15.72 -16.58 -14.53
CA ASN A 38 -14.66 -15.87 -15.29
C ASN A 38 -14.54 -14.36 -15.04
N LEU A 39 -15.19 -13.80 -14.01
CA LEU A 39 -14.95 -12.44 -13.57
C LEU A 39 -13.82 -12.42 -12.53
N LEU A 40 -12.81 -11.59 -12.76
CA LEU A 40 -11.74 -11.32 -11.79
C LEU A 40 -12.11 -10.14 -10.89
N GLY A 41 -13.25 -10.23 -10.22
CA GLY A 41 -13.87 -9.14 -9.48
C GLY A 41 -13.09 -8.63 -8.29
N ALA A 42 -12.16 -9.42 -7.73
CA ALA A 42 -11.21 -8.90 -6.75
C ALA A 42 -10.24 -7.90 -7.39
N ILE A 43 -9.77 -8.17 -8.62
CA ILE A 43 -8.93 -7.24 -9.39
C ILE A 43 -9.71 -5.99 -9.81
N TYR A 44 -10.96 -6.16 -10.27
CA TYR A 44 -11.83 -5.01 -10.57
C TYR A 44 -12.10 -4.17 -9.30
N GLY A 45 -12.33 -4.81 -8.16
CA GLY A 45 -12.51 -4.13 -6.88
C GLY A 45 -11.27 -3.33 -6.47
N TYR A 46 -10.07 -3.88 -6.66
CA TYR A 46 -8.83 -3.15 -6.46
C TYR A 46 -8.73 -1.93 -7.39
N ALA A 47 -8.99 -2.12 -8.68
CA ALA A 47 -8.97 -1.04 -9.67
C ALA A 47 -9.97 0.08 -9.32
N ASP A 48 -11.22 -0.26 -9.01
CA ASP A 48 -12.29 0.71 -8.73
C ASP A 48 -12.07 1.45 -7.39
N ILE A 49 -11.78 0.70 -6.33
CA ILE A 49 -11.82 1.22 -4.96
C ILE A 49 -10.47 1.84 -4.58
N ALA A 50 -9.36 1.16 -4.82
CA ALA A 50 -8.05 1.69 -4.45
C ALA A 50 -7.61 2.76 -5.46
N VAL A 51 -7.44 2.37 -6.73
CA VAL A 51 -6.82 3.21 -7.76
C VAL A 51 -7.79 4.26 -8.34
N GLY A 52 -9.01 3.86 -8.68
CA GLY A 52 -10.01 4.74 -9.32
C GLY A 52 -10.59 5.78 -8.36
N SER A 53 -10.70 5.44 -7.08
CA SER A 53 -11.25 6.33 -6.04
C SER A 53 -10.17 7.03 -5.20
N GLY A 54 -8.90 6.60 -5.29
CA GLY A 54 -7.81 7.12 -4.46
C GLY A 54 -8.10 6.93 -2.96
N LEU A 55 -8.51 5.72 -2.58
CA LEU A 55 -8.73 5.33 -1.19
C LEU A 55 -7.55 4.50 -0.69
N VAL A 56 -7.54 4.20 0.62
CA VAL A 56 -6.55 3.32 1.27
C VAL A 56 -5.11 3.69 0.92
N GLY A 57 -4.80 4.98 0.99
CA GLY A 57 -3.46 5.48 0.77
C GLY A 57 -3.02 5.53 -0.69
N VAL A 58 -3.83 5.13 -1.68
CA VAL A 58 -3.45 5.09 -3.11
C VAL A 58 -3.79 6.40 -3.85
N HIS A 59 -3.01 6.72 -4.88
CA HIS A 59 -3.25 7.89 -5.74
C HIS A 59 -4.42 7.64 -6.69
N LYS A 60 -5.31 8.63 -6.83
CA LYS A 60 -6.42 8.53 -7.79
C LYS A 60 -5.89 8.60 -9.22
N ASN A 61 -5.92 7.49 -9.94
CA ASN A 61 -5.36 7.43 -11.30
C ASN A 61 -6.31 6.70 -12.28
N PRO A 62 -7.16 7.43 -13.04
CA PRO A 62 -8.09 6.84 -13.99
C PRO A 62 -7.43 6.06 -15.14
N LEU A 63 -6.22 6.47 -15.56
CA LEU A 63 -5.48 5.76 -16.60
C LEU A 63 -5.01 4.40 -16.08
N ARG A 64 -4.44 4.37 -14.88
CA ARG A 64 -3.98 3.13 -14.22
C ARG A 64 -5.13 2.20 -13.90
N GLU A 65 -6.27 2.73 -13.45
CA GLU A 65 -7.51 1.97 -13.26
C GLU A 65 -7.90 1.23 -14.55
N GLN A 66 -7.90 1.93 -15.69
CA GLN A 66 -8.23 1.32 -16.99
C GLN A 66 -7.20 0.27 -17.43
N GLN A 67 -5.92 0.49 -17.17
CA GLN A 67 -4.86 -0.49 -17.43
C GLN A 67 -5.10 -1.79 -16.65
N ILE A 68 -5.36 -1.69 -15.34
CA ILE A 68 -5.63 -2.86 -14.48
C ILE A 68 -6.88 -3.60 -14.94
N LYS A 69 -7.97 -2.88 -15.25
CA LYS A 69 -9.21 -3.48 -15.79
C LYS A 69 -9.01 -4.17 -17.13
N THR A 70 -8.11 -3.66 -17.96
CA THR A 70 -7.81 -4.25 -19.27
C THR A 70 -6.97 -5.50 -19.11
N LEU A 71 -5.96 -5.46 -18.24
CA LEU A 71 -5.16 -6.61 -17.84
C LEU A 71 -6.03 -7.73 -17.24
N ALA A 72 -7.00 -7.38 -16.38
CA ALA A 72 -7.92 -8.35 -15.79
C ALA A 72 -8.72 -9.18 -16.82
N LYS A 73 -8.85 -8.73 -18.07
CA LYS A 73 -9.53 -9.47 -19.14
C LYS A 73 -8.65 -10.52 -19.80
N THR A 74 -7.34 -10.42 -19.67
CA THR A 74 -6.37 -11.31 -20.32
C THR A 74 -5.75 -12.32 -19.36
N LEU A 75 -5.79 -12.02 -18.06
CA LEU A 75 -5.26 -12.89 -17.01
C LEU A 75 -6.03 -14.21 -16.93
N LYS A 76 -5.28 -15.29 -16.71
CA LYS A 76 -5.81 -16.62 -16.45
C LYS A 76 -5.13 -17.17 -15.19
N PRO A 77 -5.88 -17.68 -14.21
CA PRO A 77 -5.30 -18.39 -13.09
C PRO A 77 -4.47 -19.59 -13.56
N ASP A 78 -3.50 -19.98 -12.74
CA ASP A 78 -2.69 -21.17 -12.95
C ASP A 78 -3.49 -22.47 -12.74
N GLU A 79 -2.81 -23.62 -12.81
CA GLU A 79 -3.45 -24.94 -12.63
C GLU A 79 -4.06 -25.15 -11.23
N PHE A 80 -3.65 -24.34 -10.24
CA PHE A 80 -4.18 -24.35 -8.88
C PHE A 80 -5.28 -23.31 -8.68
N GLY A 81 -5.65 -22.56 -9.72
CA GLY A 81 -6.62 -21.47 -9.63
C GLY A 81 -6.07 -20.21 -8.97
N MET A 82 -4.75 -20.01 -8.92
CA MET A 82 -4.10 -18.86 -8.32
C MET A 82 -3.54 -17.88 -9.38
N LEU A 83 -3.27 -16.65 -8.97
CA LEU A 83 -2.53 -15.66 -9.78
C LEU A 83 -1.24 -15.27 -9.05
N PRO A 84 -0.20 -16.12 -9.04
CA PRO A 84 1.06 -15.79 -8.38
C PRO A 84 1.68 -14.54 -9.00
N PHE A 85 2.31 -13.70 -8.16
CA PHE A 85 3.00 -12.46 -8.57
C PHE A 85 2.11 -11.41 -9.26
N ILE A 86 0.79 -11.43 -9.03
CA ILE A 86 -0.15 -10.49 -9.65
C ILE A 86 0.20 -9.01 -9.43
N ASP A 87 0.79 -8.69 -8.29
CA ASP A 87 1.33 -7.38 -7.93
C ASP A 87 2.49 -6.93 -8.82
N GLU A 88 3.36 -7.84 -9.23
CA GLU A 88 4.42 -7.53 -10.21
C GLU A 88 3.81 -7.35 -11.61
N ILE A 89 2.75 -8.10 -11.96
CA ILE A 89 2.06 -7.99 -13.26
C ILE A 89 1.23 -6.70 -13.35
N MET A 90 0.51 -6.32 -12.29
CA MET A 90 -0.26 -5.07 -12.22
C MET A 90 0.62 -3.85 -11.91
N GLY A 91 1.84 -4.09 -11.42
CA GLY A 91 2.74 -3.08 -10.87
C GLY A 91 2.37 -2.67 -9.45
N VAL A 92 3.37 -2.21 -8.68
CA VAL A 92 3.21 -1.79 -7.29
C VAL A 92 2.84 -0.30 -7.21
N ASP A 93 1.76 0.01 -6.49
CA ASP A 93 1.31 1.39 -6.23
C ASP A 93 2.07 2.06 -5.09
N TRP A 94 2.23 3.39 -5.19
CA TRP A 94 2.68 4.22 -4.06
C TRP A 94 1.52 4.44 -3.09
N VAL A 95 1.58 3.73 -1.95
CA VAL A 95 0.60 3.80 -0.86
C VAL A 95 1.13 4.63 0.29
N ILE A 96 0.53 5.78 0.50
CA ILE A 96 0.81 6.61 1.67
C ILE A 96 0.24 5.91 2.92
N ASP A 97 1.12 5.56 3.84
CA ASP A 97 0.79 4.97 5.14
C ASP A 97 1.68 5.62 6.21
N TYR A 98 1.06 6.04 7.32
CA TYR A 98 1.73 6.65 8.47
C TYR A 98 1.94 5.66 9.63
N ASN A 99 1.48 4.42 9.44
CA ASN A 99 1.81 3.30 10.29
C ASN A 99 2.97 2.55 9.62
N GLU A 100 4.11 2.55 10.29
CA GLU A 100 5.33 1.91 9.82
C GLU A 100 5.56 0.58 10.55
N TYR A 101 6.59 -0.16 10.12
CA TYR A 101 7.00 -1.38 10.80
C TYR A 101 7.23 -1.12 12.28
N GLN A 102 6.45 -1.79 13.14
CA GLN A 102 6.46 -1.68 14.61
C GLN A 102 6.07 -0.30 15.18
N ILE A 103 5.58 0.63 14.37
CA ILE A 103 5.19 1.97 14.82
C ILE A 103 3.81 2.30 14.24
N SER A 104 2.82 2.56 15.10
CA SER A 104 1.50 3.05 14.66
C SER A 104 1.32 4.50 15.05
N GLY A 105 1.31 5.39 14.06
CA GLY A 105 1.06 6.81 14.24
C GLY A 105 -0.37 7.22 13.88
N ASP A 106 -1.03 6.49 12.98
CA ASP A 106 -2.31 6.88 12.37
C ASP A 106 -3.26 5.68 12.28
N GLU A 107 -3.50 4.95 13.36
CA GLU A 107 -4.33 3.72 13.33
C GLU A 107 -5.73 3.97 12.77
N PHE A 108 -6.31 5.14 13.06
CA PHE A 108 -7.66 5.55 12.62
C PHE A 108 -7.67 6.31 11.29
N GLY A 109 -6.50 6.53 10.67
CA GLY A 109 -6.36 7.19 9.39
C GLY A 109 -6.70 8.69 9.41
N SER A 110 -6.67 9.34 10.57
CA SER A 110 -7.02 10.75 10.75
C SER A 110 -6.03 11.67 10.02
N ILE A 111 -4.73 11.39 10.10
CA ILE A 111 -3.68 12.14 9.41
C ILE A 111 -3.86 11.99 7.89
N TYR A 112 -4.03 10.75 7.41
CA TYR A 112 -4.30 10.47 6.00
C TYR A 112 -5.55 11.19 5.47
N LYS A 113 -6.65 11.17 6.22
CA LYS A 113 -7.91 11.82 5.82
C LYS A 113 -7.74 13.33 5.69
N ALA A 114 -7.03 13.97 6.63
CA ALA A 114 -6.76 15.41 6.60
C ALA A 114 -5.95 15.81 5.35
N LEU A 115 -4.83 15.11 5.10
CA LEU A 115 -4.00 15.35 3.92
C LEU A 115 -4.75 15.10 2.61
N ARG A 116 -5.54 14.03 2.55
CA ARG A 116 -6.39 13.76 1.38
C ARG A 116 -7.41 14.88 1.17
N SER A 117 -8.01 15.42 2.24
CA SER A 117 -8.93 16.56 2.13
C SER A 117 -8.23 17.76 1.53
N ASP A 118 -7.03 18.10 2.03
CA ASP A 118 -6.26 19.24 1.52
C ASP A 118 -5.83 19.07 0.06
N VAL A 119 -5.49 17.84 -0.36
CA VAL A 119 -5.24 17.51 -1.78
C VAL A 119 -6.51 17.71 -2.62
N VAL A 120 -7.65 17.18 -2.17
CA VAL A 120 -8.93 17.28 -2.90
C VAL A 120 -9.41 18.73 -3.00
N GLU A 121 -9.17 19.53 -1.97
CA GLU A 121 -9.49 20.95 -1.92
C GLU A 121 -8.47 21.82 -2.70
N GLY A 122 -7.37 21.23 -3.19
CA GLY A 122 -6.33 21.93 -3.95
C GLY A 122 -5.43 22.83 -3.11
N LYS A 123 -5.40 22.63 -1.78
CA LYS A 123 -4.51 23.37 -0.86
C LYS A 123 -3.06 22.90 -0.97
N ILE A 124 -2.86 21.61 -1.19
CA ILE A 124 -1.55 20.99 -1.43
C ILE A 124 -1.63 20.05 -2.64
N LYS A 125 -0.50 19.78 -3.29
CA LYS A 125 -0.44 18.85 -4.42
C LYS A 125 -0.25 17.41 -3.93
N ASP A 126 -0.83 16.43 -4.63
CA ASP A 126 -0.53 15.02 -4.35
C ASP A 126 0.92 14.74 -4.78
N PRO A 127 1.78 14.21 -3.90
CA PRO A 127 3.20 14.00 -4.22
C PRO A 127 3.42 12.96 -5.33
N ARG A 128 2.38 12.19 -5.68
CA ARG A 128 2.36 11.15 -6.72
C ARG A 128 1.88 11.65 -8.08
N ASP A 129 1.38 12.88 -8.16
CA ASP A 129 1.03 13.49 -9.44
C ASP A 129 2.24 13.49 -10.39
N VAL A 130 2.00 13.24 -11.68
CA VAL A 130 3.06 13.17 -12.70
C VAL A 130 3.85 14.48 -12.81
N ASP A 131 3.21 15.60 -12.54
CA ASP A 131 3.78 16.95 -12.56
C ASP A 131 4.16 17.47 -11.17
N SER A 132 4.19 16.60 -10.14
CA SER A 132 4.74 16.98 -8.83
C SER A 132 6.24 17.24 -8.89
N THR A 133 6.66 18.38 -8.35
CA THR A 133 8.06 18.82 -8.30
C THR A 133 8.68 18.54 -6.94
N TYR A 134 9.98 18.79 -6.81
CA TYR A 134 10.68 18.74 -5.53
C TYR A 134 9.98 19.64 -4.48
N GLU A 135 9.61 20.85 -4.87
CA GLU A 135 8.99 21.86 -4.00
C GLU A 135 7.60 21.42 -3.55
N SER A 136 6.76 20.90 -4.45
CA SER A 136 5.42 20.46 -4.09
C SER A 136 5.42 19.22 -3.18
N ARG A 137 6.39 18.31 -3.37
CA ARG A 137 6.57 17.16 -2.46
C ARG A 137 7.09 17.59 -1.09
N ARG A 138 7.99 18.57 -1.04
CA ARG A 138 8.47 19.18 0.21
C ARG A 138 7.36 19.90 0.97
N GLU A 139 6.45 20.57 0.26
CA GLU A 139 5.25 21.17 0.84
C GLU A 139 4.31 20.10 1.41
N PHE A 140 4.06 19.02 0.66
CA PHE A 140 3.28 17.89 1.15
C PHE A 140 3.88 17.29 2.43
N ASP A 141 5.19 17.05 2.45
CA ASP A 141 5.91 16.54 3.64
C ASP A 141 5.80 17.50 4.83
N TYR A 142 5.80 18.82 4.60
CA TYR A 142 5.61 19.81 5.67
C TYR A 142 4.21 19.74 6.29
N TYR A 143 3.15 19.64 5.47
CA TYR A 143 1.78 19.47 5.97
C TYR A 143 1.63 18.14 6.70
N MET A 144 2.24 17.08 6.18
CA MET A 144 2.26 15.76 6.79
C MET A 144 2.85 15.80 8.21
N ASP A 145 4.02 16.42 8.38
CA ASP A 145 4.66 16.56 9.69
C ASP A 145 3.79 17.41 10.64
N GLY A 146 3.13 18.46 10.12
CA GLY A 146 2.20 19.30 10.86
C GLY A 146 1.01 18.51 11.43
N TYR A 147 0.34 17.71 10.59
CA TYR A 147 -0.75 16.84 11.04
C TYR A 147 -0.27 15.75 12.00
N SER A 148 0.89 15.15 11.73
CA SER A 148 1.46 14.13 12.62
C SER A 148 1.68 14.67 14.03
N ASN A 149 2.20 15.89 14.18
CA ASN A 149 2.41 16.50 15.49
C ASN A 149 1.10 16.76 16.27
N GLY A 150 -0.03 16.98 15.58
CA GLY A 150 -1.30 17.32 16.20
C GLY A 150 -2.30 16.15 16.32
N MET A 151 -2.13 15.10 15.52
CA MET A 151 -3.14 14.06 15.31
C MET A 151 -2.61 12.63 15.48
N ILE A 152 -1.34 12.45 15.85
CA ILE A 152 -0.78 11.13 16.17
C ILE A 152 -1.58 10.48 17.30
N ASN A 153 -1.81 9.17 17.18
CA ASN A 153 -2.50 8.42 18.23
C ASN A 153 -1.61 8.31 19.48
N GLY A 154 -2.16 8.71 20.63
CA GLY A 154 -1.43 8.79 21.88
C GLY A 154 -1.48 7.47 22.66
N TYR A 155 -0.40 6.68 22.60
CA TYR A 155 -0.20 5.51 23.49
C TYR A 155 0.90 5.72 24.54
N GLY A 156 1.52 6.90 24.53
CA GLY A 156 2.56 7.27 25.49
C GLY A 156 2.03 7.77 26.82
N THR A 157 0.70 7.73 27.04
CA THR A 157 0.04 8.25 28.23
C THR A 157 -0.55 7.12 29.06
N ASP A 158 -0.56 7.29 30.38
CA ASP A 158 -1.20 6.34 31.30
C ASP A 158 -2.69 6.21 31.02
N THR A 159 -3.26 5.03 31.26
CA THR A 159 -4.70 4.80 31.24
C THR A 159 -5.38 5.73 32.26
N PRO A 160 -6.37 6.55 31.86
CA PRO A 160 -7.03 7.46 32.78
C PRO A 160 -7.69 6.73 33.96
N ASN A 161 -7.52 7.29 35.17
CA ASN A 161 -8.05 6.69 36.41
C ASN A 161 -9.58 6.77 36.54
N ASP A 162 -10.24 7.56 35.70
CA ASP A 162 -11.70 7.77 35.67
C ASP A 162 -12.41 6.81 34.70
N TRP A 163 -11.67 6.01 33.93
CA TRP A 163 -12.25 4.97 33.09
C TRP A 163 -12.76 3.78 33.91
N ASP A 164 -13.88 3.20 33.47
CA ASP A 164 -14.32 1.93 34.01
C ASP A 164 -13.44 0.75 33.51
N GLU A 165 -13.59 -0.43 34.12
CA GLU A 165 -12.79 -1.61 33.78
C GLU A 165 -12.98 -2.04 32.32
N GLU A 166 -14.19 -1.88 31.77
CA GLU A 166 -14.49 -2.24 30.38
C GLU A 166 -13.79 -1.30 29.39
N GLN A 167 -13.80 0.01 29.64
CA GLN A 167 -13.10 1.03 28.87
C GLN A 167 -11.58 0.81 28.92
N ALA A 168 -11.03 0.56 30.11
CA ALA A 168 -9.61 0.27 30.28
C ALA A 168 -9.20 -1.02 29.55
N GLN A 169 -10.02 -2.07 29.63
CA GLN A 169 -9.76 -3.32 28.93
C GLN A 169 -9.85 -3.14 27.41
N LEU A 170 -10.86 -2.41 26.92
CA LEU A 170 -11.01 -2.11 25.49
C LEU A 170 -9.79 -1.36 24.95
N PHE A 171 -9.29 -0.35 25.69
CA PHE A 171 -8.08 0.36 25.30
C PHE A 171 -6.85 -0.56 25.25
N ASN A 172 -6.67 -1.43 26.24
CA ASN A 172 -5.59 -2.44 26.23
C ASN A 172 -5.71 -3.40 25.02
N ASP A 173 -6.92 -3.84 24.69
CA ASP A 173 -7.16 -4.71 23.55
C ASP A 173 -6.86 -3.98 22.23
N THR A 174 -7.22 -2.70 22.11
CA THR A 174 -6.86 -1.84 20.98
C THR A 174 -5.35 -1.69 20.86
N LEU A 175 -4.63 -1.39 21.96
CA LEU A 175 -3.17 -1.30 21.97
C LEU A 175 -2.51 -2.58 21.42
N ILE A 176 -2.94 -3.73 21.93
CA ILE A 176 -2.39 -5.04 21.53
C ILE A 176 -2.71 -5.33 20.06
N LEU A 177 -3.93 -5.04 19.61
CA LEU A 177 -4.34 -5.23 18.22
C LEU A 177 -3.48 -4.36 17.29
N THR A 178 -3.34 -3.07 17.60
CA THR A 178 -2.60 -2.11 16.79
C THR A 178 -1.11 -2.44 16.74
N ALA A 179 -0.52 -2.87 17.86
CA ALA A 179 0.87 -3.35 17.89
C ALA A 179 1.06 -4.60 17.01
N LYS A 180 0.12 -5.54 17.04
CA LYS A 180 0.15 -6.73 16.17
C LYS A 180 0.01 -6.36 14.69
N LEU A 181 -0.88 -5.42 14.36
CA LEU A 181 -1.03 -4.93 12.99
C LEU A 181 0.23 -4.23 12.50
N ALA A 182 0.82 -3.34 13.31
CA ALA A 182 2.07 -2.64 12.98
C ALA A 182 3.26 -3.61 12.81
N ALA A 183 3.32 -4.68 13.60
CA ALA A 183 4.33 -5.74 13.43
C ALA A 183 4.15 -6.56 12.15
N LEU A 184 2.93 -6.61 11.61
CA LEU A 184 2.60 -7.28 10.35
C LEU A 184 2.71 -6.34 9.14
N THR A 185 2.79 -5.03 9.32
CA THR A 185 3.16 -4.09 8.27
C THR A 185 4.62 -4.33 7.89
N PRO A 186 4.94 -4.71 6.65
CA PRO A 186 6.31 -5.02 6.30
C PRO A 186 7.17 -3.75 6.32
N PRO A 187 8.48 -3.90 6.59
CA PRO A 187 9.40 -2.78 6.53
C PRO A 187 9.42 -2.19 5.12
N GLN A 188 9.65 -0.87 5.03
CA GLN A 188 9.86 -0.20 3.76
C GLN A 188 10.95 -0.94 2.97
N GLY A 189 10.60 -1.35 1.75
CA GLY A 189 11.52 -2.03 0.85
C GLY A 189 11.46 -3.55 0.87
N TYR A 190 10.63 -4.14 1.73
CA TYR A 190 10.29 -5.54 1.57
C TYR A 190 9.67 -5.80 0.18
N PRO A 191 9.91 -6.96 -0.45
CA PRO A 191 9.22 -7.32 -1.68
C PRO A 191 7.70 -7.11 -1.52
N ASN A 192 7.11 -6.36 -2.46
CA ASN A 192 5.68 -6.05 -2.51
C ASN A 192 5.21 -5.08 -1.41
N ALA A 193 6.13 -4.49 -0.63
CA ALA A 193 5.82 -3.35 0.21
C ALA A 193 5.55 -2.13 -0.69
N PRO A 194 4.43 -1.41 -0.48
CA PRO A 194 4.24 -0.13 -1.13
C PRO A 194 5.35 0.87 -0.84
N TYR A 195 5.44 1.89 -1.67
CA TYR A 195 6.21 3.08 -1.32
C TYR A 195 5.48 3.83 -0.22
N TYR A 196 6.08 4.04 0.95
CA TYR A 196 5.47 4.81 2.04
C TYR A 196 5.90 6.29 1.99
N PHE A 197 7.08 6.56 1.42
CA PHE A 197 7.72 7.88 1.42
C PHE A 197 7.77 8.53 0.04
N THR A 198 7.85 9.87 0.03
CA THR A 198 8.22 10.64 -1.16
C THR A 198 9.59 10.21 -1.68
N PRO A 199 9.86 10.26 -3.00
CA PRO A 199 11.16 9.91 -3.57
C PRO A 199 12.34 10.57 -2.86
N GLU A 200 12.17 11.84 -2.47
CA GLU A 200 13.15 12.65 -1.78
C GLU A 200 13.38 12.16 -0.34
N LYS A 201 12.32 11.87 0.40
CA LYS A 201 12.41 11.33 1.78
C LYS A 201 12.97 9.90 1.77
N LEU A 202 12.60 9.10 0.77
CA LEU A 202 13.15 7.77 0.54
C LEU A 202 14.67 7.83 0.25
N GLU A 203 15.10 8.74 -0.62
CA GLU A 203 16.52 8.97 -0.90
C GLU A 203 17.27 9.46 0.35
N TRP A 204 16.67 10.34 1.15
CA TRP A 204 17.23 10.80 2.42
C TRP A 204 17.47 9.66 3.40
N TYR A 205 16.51 8.73 3.52
CA TYR A 205 16.62 7.55 4.39
C TYR A 205 17.69 6.58 3.92
N TYR A 206 17.77 6.28 2.61
CA TYR A 206 18.83 5.44 2.06
C TYR A 206 20.22 6.05 2.25
N LYS A 207 20.40 7.35 1.97
CA LYS A 207 21.68 8.06 2.17
C LYS A 207 22.16 8.07 3.61
N ARG A 208 21.24 7.94 4.57
CA ARG A 208 21.54 7.89 6.02
C ARG A 208 21.59 6.48 6.58
N HIS A 209 21.55 5.45 5.73
CA HIS A 209 21.55 4.05 6.13
C HIS A 209 20.42 3.70 7.12
N LYS A 210 19.27 4.40 7.01
CA LYS A 210 18.06 4.11 7.78
C LYS A 210 17.22 3.01 7.13
N LEU A 211 17.38 2.83 5.82
CA LEU A 211 16.81 1.74 5.04
C LEU A 211 17.94 1.00 4.31
N ASP A 212 17.75 -0.30 4.08
CA ASP A 212 18.70 -1.09 3.30
C ASP A 212 18.51 -0.81 1.81
N ALA A 213 19.51 -0.21 1.16
CA ALA A 213 19.47 0.09 -0.27
C ALA A 213 19.29 -1.15 -1.16
N LYS A 214 19.61 -2.35 -0.67
CA LYS A 214 19.34 -3.62 -1.36
C LYS A 214 17.86 -3.97 -1.43
N LEU A 215 17.07 -3.35 -0.57
CA LEU A 215 15.63 -3.48 -0.46
C LEU A 215 14.92 -2.29 -1.12
N ASP A 216 15.55 -1.55 -2.04
CA ASP A 216 14.86 -0.44 -2.70
C ASP A 216 13.68 -0.95 -3.54
N PRO A 217 12.42 -0.65 -3.18
CA PRO A 217 11.26 -1.17 -3.90
C PRO A 217 11.15 -0.60 -5.31
N ARG A 218 11.87 0.50 -5.61
CA ARG A 218 11.97 1.08 -6.97
C ARG A 218 12.76 0.21 -7.94
N ILE A 219 13.52 -0.75 -7.43
CA ILE A 219 14.27 -1.71 -8.25
C ILE A 219 13.29 -2.85 -8.61
N PRO A 220 13.06 -3.11 -9.92
CA PRO A 220 12.21 -4.21 -10.35
C PRO A 220 12.67 -5.54 -9.74
N ALA A 221 11.73 -6.45 -9.43
CA ALA A 221 12.00 -7.67 -8.67
C ALA A 221 13.18 -8.49 -9.23
N ILE A 222 13.24 -8.67 -10.56
CA ILE A 222 14.30 -9.42 -11.26
C ILE A 222 15.71 -8.85 -11.06
N TYR A 223 15.82 -7.58 -10.65
CA TYR A 223 17.08 -6.88 -10.39
C TYR A 223 17.37 -6.67 -8.90
N ARG A 224 16.47 -7.11 -8.00
CA ARG A 224 16.70 -7.03 -6.56
C ARG A 224 17.83 -7.96 -6.15
N TYR A 225 18.59 -7.56 -5.13
CA TYR A 225 19.79 -8.27 -4.65
C TYR A 225 19.52 -9.74 -4.25
N ASN A 226 18.32 -10.03 -3.75
CA ASN A 226 17.92 -11.36 -3.28
C ASN A 226 17.17 -12.19 -4.33
N PHE A 227 17.02 -11.71 -5.57
CA PHE A 227 16.33 -12.46 -6.60
C PHE A 227 17.18 -13.67 -7.06
N PRO A 228 16.63 -14.89 -7.12
CA PRO A 228 17.40 -16.08 -7.51
C PRO A 228 17.99 -15.96 -8.93
N GLU A 229 19.31 -16.09 -9.06
CA GLU A 229 19.98 -15.92 -10.36
C GLU A 229 19.59 -17.02 -11.35
N ASP A 230 19.30 -18.24 -10.87
CA ASP A 230 18.82 -19.34 -11.73
C ASP A 230 17.44 -19.01 -12.33
N LEU A 231 16.55 -18.41 -11.55
CA LEU A 231 15.23 -17.97 -12.00
C LEU A 231 15.35 -16.81 -12.99
N LYS A 232 16.26 -15.88 -12.72
CA LYS A 232 16.55 -14.75 -13.62
C LYS A 232 17.06 -15.21 -14.98
N GLU A 233 17.97 -16.18 -15.02
CA GLU A 233 18.45 -16.75 -16.28
C GLU A 233 17.34 -17.50 -17.04
N LYS A 234 16.47 -18.23 -16.33
CA LYS A 234 15.28 -18.86 -16.94
C LYS A 234 14.33 -17.83 -17.55
N ILE A 235 14.03 -16.73 -16.83
CA ILE A 235 13.16 -15.66 -17.33
C ILE A 235 13.77 -15.00 -18.58
N LYS A 236 15.07 -14.67 -18.55
CA LYS A 236 15.78 -14.10 -19.70
C LYS A 236 15.80 -15.06 -20.89
N ALA A 237 15.99 -16.35 -20.66
CA ALA A 237 15.98 -17.36 -21.72
C ALA A 237 14.61 -17.44 -22.40
N TYR A 238 13.53 -17.50 -21.60
CA TYR A 238 12.16 -17.46 -22.09
C TYR A 238 11.88 -16.19 -22.91
N ALA A 239 12.29 -15.02 -22.41
CA ALA A 239 12.11 -13.76 -23.12
C ALA A 239 12.82 -13.75 -24.50
N ARG A 240 14.05 -14.31 -24.57
CA ARG A 240 14.78 -14.46 -25.84
C ARG A 240 14.08 -15.41 -26.80
N GLU A 241 13.61 -16.56 -26.32
CA GLU A 241 12.90 -17.56 -27.12
C GLU A 241 11.61 -16.99 -27.74
N HIS A 242 10.89 -16.16 -26.97
CA HIS A 242 9.62 -15.58 -27.37
C HIS A 242 9.72 -14.17 -27.96
N ASN A 243 10.93 -13.66 -28.22
CA ASN A 243 11.17 -12.29 -28.72
C ASN A 243 10.48 -11.19 -27.89
N ILE A 244 10.37 -11.39 -26.58
CA ILE A 244 9.84 -10.39 -25.65
C ILE A 244 10.95 -9.36 -25.41
N LYS A 245 10.65 -8.09 -25.72
CA LYS A 245 11.54 -6.96 -25.45
C LYS A 245 10.97 -6.21 -24.25
N GLU A 246 11.76 -6.20 -23.18
CA GLU A 246 11.40 -5.65 -21.85
C GLU A 246 10.28 -6.45 -21.17
#